data_AF-A0A949GNH6-F1
#
_entry.id   AF-A0A949GNH6-F1
#
_cell.length_a   1.000
_cell.length_b   1.000
_cell.length_c   1.000
_cell.angle_alpha   90.00
_cell.angle_beta   90.00
_cell.angle_gamma   90.00
#
_symmetry.space_group_name_H-M   'P 1'
#
loop_
_entity.id
_entity.type
_entity.pdbx_description
1 polymer ?
#
loop_
_entity_poly.entity_id
_entity_poly.type
_entity_poly.pdbx_seq_one_letter_code
_entity_poly.pdbx_strand_id
1 'polypeptide(L)' 'MSASAIHTFAALRQRARQLGPKRVAVVTADDRVALTAASDALRLGLARPVLIGDETKIRSLAAAAGL' A
#
# COMPACT_ATOMS: atom_id res chain seq x y z
N MET A 1 -21.94 13.63 8.52
CA MET A 1 -22.16 12.18 8.38
C MET A 1 -21.51 11.49 9.56
N SER A 2 -22.29 10.90 10.47
CA SER A 2 -21.72 10.12 11.57
C SER A 2 -21.04 8.89 10.97
N ALA A 3 -19.73 8.74 11.17
CA ALA A 3 -19.03 7.57 10.69
C ALA A 3 -19.53 6.37 11.51
N SER A 4 -20.29 5.47 10.88
CA SER A 4 -20.59 4.17 11.47
C SER A 4 -19.26 3.53 11.87
N ALA A 5 -19.18 3.04 13.11
CA ALA A 5 -17.95 2.48 13.63
C ALA A 5 -17.52 1.27 12.79
N ILE A 6 -16.25 1.26 12.40
CA ILE A 6 -15.66 0.21 11.56
C ILE A 6 -15.14 -0.88 12.50
N HIS A 7 -15.74 -2.07 12.44
CA HIS A 7 -15.42 -3.18 13.35
C HIS A 7 -14.68 -4.35 12.68
N THR A 8 -14.52 -4.31 11.35
CA THR A 8 -13.84 -5.39 10.61
C THR A 8 -12.87 -4.84 9.57
N PHE A 9 -11.82 -5.60 9.26
CA PHE A 9 -10.88 -5.27 8.17
C PHE A 9 -11.54 -5.22 6.80
N ALA A 10 -12.59 -6.02 6.57
CA ALA A 10 -13.36 -5.96 5.33
C ALA A 10 -14.09 -4.62 5.20
N ALA A 11 -14.79 -4.18 6.27
CA ALA A 11 -15.46 -2.89 6.30
C ALA A 11 -14.47 -1.71 6.17
N LEU A 12 -13.29 -1.80 6.82
CA LEU A 12 -12.23 -0.81 6.70
C LEU A 12 -11.75 -0.67 5.24
N ARG A 13 -11.44 -1.79 4.57
CA ARG A 13 -10.99 -1.79 3.18
C ARG A 13 -12.05 -1.25 2.23
N GLN A 14 -13.31 -1.63 2.41
CA GLN A 14 -14.41 -1.08 1.61
C GLN A 14 -14.53 0.44 1.80
N ARG A 15 -14.44 0.93 3.03
CA ARG A 15 -14.49 2.36 3.31
C ARG A 15 -13.31 3.11 2.69
N ALA A 16 -12.10 2.55 2.78
CA ALA A 16 -10.91 3.13 2.16
C ALA A 16 -11.04 3.24 0.64
N ARG A 17 -11.54 2.18 -0.04
CA ARG A 17 -11.81 2.21 -1.50
C ARG A 17 -12.82 3.30 -1.87
N GLN A 18 -13.90 3.47 -1.10
CA GLN A 18 -14.92 4.51 -1.34
C GLN A 18 -14.37 5.94 -1.20
N LEU A 19 -13.43 6.16 -0.28
CA LEU A 19 -12.76 7.46 -0.11
C LEU A 19 -11.70 7.76 -1.18
N GLY A 20 -11.38 6.76 -2.00
CA GLY A 20 -10.36 6.79 -3.03
C GLY A 20 -8.93 6.66 -2.47
N PRO A 21 -8.00 6.10 -3.26
CA PRO A 21 -6.64 5.86 -2.81
C PRO A 21 -5.90 7.17 -2.53
N LYS A 22 -5.25 7.25 -1.37
CA LYS A 22 -4.38 8.38 -1.01
C LYS A 22 -2.94 8.11 -1.42
N ARG A 23 -2.16 9.17 -1.63
CA ARG A 23 -0.70 9.04 -1.80
C ARG A 23 -0.08 8.75 -0.45
N VAL A 24 0.72 7.69 -0.36
CA VAL A 24 1.32 7.23 0.90
C VAL A 24 2.81 7.05 0.68
N ALA A 25 3.63 7.73 1.48
CA ALA A 25 5.07 7.51 1.48
C ALA A 25 5.38 6.20 2.22
N VAL A 26 6.12 5.30 1.56
CA VAL A 26 6.64 4.07 2.15
C VAL A 26 8.14 4.26 2.26
N VAL A 27 8.59 4.64 3.46
CA VAL A 27 10.02 4.78 3.78
C VAL A 27 10.61 3.39 3.97
N THR A 28 11.90 3.21 3.64
CA THR A 28 12.60 1.92 3.64
C THR A 28 11.88 0.88 2.78
N ALA A 29 11.54 1.25 1.54
CA ALA A 29 10.86 0.36 0.60
C ALA A 29 11.75 -0.78 0.04
N ASP A 30 13.02 -0.83 0.46
CA ASP A 30 13.95 -1.94 0.24
C ASP A 30 13.74 -3.10 1.25
N ASP A 31 12.69 -3.04 2.07
CA ASP A 31 12.17 -4.17 2.84
C ASP A 31 11.10 -4.96 2.06
N ARG A 32 11.16 -6.30 2.11
CA ARG A 32 10.29 -7.18 1.31
C ARG A 32 8.83 -7.08 1.75
N VAL A 33 8.57 -6.99 3.06
CA VAL A 33 7.21 -6.92 3.60
C VAL A 33 6.58 -5.57 3.25
N ALA A 34 7.33 -4.48 3.42
CA ALA A 34 6.89 -3.14 3.04
C ALA A 34 6.57 -3.04 1.54
N LEU A 35 7.46 -3.54 0.67
CA LEU A 35 7.28 -3.48 -0.78
C LEU A 35 6.10 -4.32 -1.27
N THR A 36 5.94 -5.54 -0.73
CA THR A 36 4.80 -6.41 -1.09
C THR A 36 3.48 -5.83 -0.59
N ALA A 37 3.42 -5.30 0.63
CA ALA A 37 2.25 -4.62 1.16
C ALA A 37 1.89 -3.36 0.35
N ALA A 38 2.88 -2.58 -0.09
CA ALA A 38 2.66 -1.43 -0.96
C ALA A 38 2.06 -1.83 -2.31
N SER A 39 2.57 -2.90 -2.92
CA SER A 39 2.03 -3.45 -4.16
C SER A 39 0.59 -3.97 -3.99
N ASP A 40 0.30 -4.69 -2.91
CA ASP A 40 -1.06 -5.13 -2.58
C ASP A 40 -2.02 -3.95 -2.39
N ALA A 41 -1.60 -2.92 -1.65
CA ALA A 41 -2.39 -1.72 -1.44
C ALA A 41 -2.68 -0.98 -2.75
N LEU A 42 -1.72 -0.95 -3.68
CA LEU A 42 -1.90 -0.40 -5.02
C LEU A 42 -2.93 -1.23 -5.81
N ARG A 43 -2.74 -2.55 -5.89
CA ARG A 43 -3.65 -3.47 -6.63
C ARG A 43 -5.07 -3.47 -6.10
N LEU A 44 -5.24 -3.37 -4.78
CA LEU A 44 -6.56 -3.32 -4.14
C LEU A 44 -7.24 -1.94 -4.29
N GLY A 45 -6.55 -0.94 -4.85
CA GLY A 45 -7.06 0.42 -4.98
C GLY A 45 -7.17 1.16 -3.65
N LEU A 46 -6.33 0.80 -2.67
CA LEU A 46 -6.32 1.37 -1.32
C LEU A 46 -5.35 2.56 -1.21
N ALA A 47 -4.23 2.52 -1.94
CA ALA A 47 -3.22 3.57 -1.88
C ALA A 47 -2.53 3.78 -3.23
N ARG A 48 -1.87 4.93 -3.38
CA ARG A 48 -0.87 5.22 -4.40
C ARG A 48 0.50 5.36 -3.70
N PRO A 49 1.27 4.28 -3.58
CA PRO A 49 2.53 4.31 -2.84
C PRO A 49 3.56 5.21 -3.53
N VAL A 50 4.34 5.92 -2.73
CA VAL A 50 5.59 6.57 -3.13
C VAL A 50 6.71 5.88 -2.37
N LEU A 51 7.53 5.11 -3.08
CA LEU A 51 8.60 4.32 -2.49
C LEU A 51 9.82 5.23 -2.26
N ILE A 52 10.35 5.21 -1.03
CA ILE A 52 11.48 6.04 -0.63
C ILE A 52 12.59 5.12 -0.11
N GLY A 53 13.78 5.24 -0.69
CA GLY A 53 14.95 4.44 -0.36
C GLY A 53 15.91 4.35 -1.54
N ASP A 54 16.78 3.36 -1.52
CA ASP A 54 17.69 3.05 -2.62
C ASP A 54 16.91 2.46 -3.81
N GLU A 55 16.82 3.22 -4.90
CA GLU A 55 16.06 2.82 -6.09
C GLU A 55 16.52 1.48 -6.67
N THR A 56 17.82 1.21 -6.71
CA THR A 56 18.36 -0.01 -7.30
C THR A 56 17.95 -1.22 -6.47
N LYS A 57 18.10 -1.13 -5.14
CA LYS A 57 17.66 -2.20 -4.22
C LYS A 57 16.15 -2.44 -4.30
N ILE A 58 15.35 -1.37 -4.34
CA ILE A 58 13.89 -1.46 -4.45
C ILE A 58 13.51 -2.18 -5.77
N ARG A 59 14.11 -1.79 -6.90
CA ARG A 59 13.84 -2.42 -8.20
C ARG A 59 14.25 -3.89 -8.24
N SER A 60 15.44 -4.22 -7.72
CA SER A 60 15.89 -5.62 -7.63
C SER A 60 14.98 -6.46 -6.75
N LEU A 61 14.53 -5.93 -5.61
CA LEU A 61 13.61 -6.61 -4.72
C LEU A 61 12.22 -6.78 -5.34
N ALA A 62 11.71 -5.77 -6.05
CA ALA A 62 10.46 -5.85 -6.78
C ALA A 62 10.50 -6.97 -7.82
N ALA A 63 11.56 -7.02 -8.64
CA ALA A 63 11.75 -8.07 -9.64
C ALA A 63 11.82 -9.46 -9.00
N ALA A 64 12.59 -9.63 -7.91
CA ALA A 64 12.69 -10.88 -7.18
C ALA A 64 11.36 -11.32 -6.52
N ALA A 65 10.46 -10.38 -6.24
CA ALA A 65 9.13 -10.62 -5.69
C ALA A 65 8.02 -10.74 -6.77
N GLY A 66 8.35 -10.55 -8.05
CA GLY A 66 7.39 -10.58 -9.15
C GLY A 66 6.41 -9.41 -9.16
N LEU A 67 6.86 -8.22 -8.75
CA LEU A 67 6.09 -6.98 -8.66
C LEU A 67 6.36 -6.03 -9.82
#